data_AF-A0A924IID1-F1
#
_entry.id   AF-A0A924IID1-F1
#
_cell.length_a   1.000
_cell.length_b   1.000
_cell.length_c   1.000
_cell.angle_alpha   90.00
_cell.angle_beta   90.00
_cell.angle_gamma   90.00
#
_symmetry.space_group_name_H-M   'P 1'
#
loop_
_entity.id
_entity.type
_entity.pdbx_description
1 polymer ?
#
loop_
_entity_poly.entity_id
_entity_poly.type
_entity_poly.pdbx_seq_one_letter_code
_entity_poly.pdbx_strand_id
1 'polypeptide(L)'
;MRYFLFVIILSIVLSSQNVSAVETCSRIAIINYQEVLVDSNASEKGEGLRYHLEKDPVAKKYLDNYQENSAIRWPNAILGTAGTGLLLFGFFTTNSQDRQVYLISGAAAILINFLVARTLEVSNEVNLTRAVEEYNKRNLPKIYFNPDNNLQGSTSFPGFKIGLAKDWSF
;
A
#
# COMPACT_ATOMS: atom_id res chain seq x y z
N MET A 1 -3.47 -33.67 -31.49
CA MET A 1 -2.28 -32.78 -31.57
C MET A 1 -2.61 -31.28 -31.57
N ARG A 2 -3.66 -30.80 -32.27
CA ARG A 2 -3.99 -29.36 -32.34
C ARG A 2 -4.28 -28.69 -30.98
N TYR A 3 -4.98 -29.38 -30.08
CA TYR A 3 -5.29 -28.87 -28.73
C TYR A 3 -4.08 -28.87 -27.78
N PHE A 4 -3.15 -29.81 -27.96
CA PHE A 4 -1.93 -29.89 -27.15
C PHE A 4 -1.00 -28.70 -27.42
N LEU A 5 -0.90 -28.31 -28.69
CA LEU A 5 -0.11 -27.14 -29.12
C LEU A 5 -0.73 -25.83 -28.59
N PHE A 6 -2.06 -25.75 -28.51
CA PHE A 6 -2.77 -24.61 -27.93
C PHE A 6 -2.53 -24.47 -26.42
N VAL A 7 -2.49 -25.59 -25.69
CA VAL A 7 -2.19 -25.60 -24.24
C VAL A 7 -0.75 -25.16 -23.97
N ILE A 8 0.20 -25.57 -24.81
CA ILE A 8 1.61 -25.16 -24.68
C ILE A 8 1.79 -23.66 -24.95
N ILE A 9 1.16 -23.13 -26.00
CA ILE A 9 1.21 -21.69 -26.30
C ILE A 9 0.59 -20.87 -25.17
N LEU A 10 -0.55 -21.31 -24.63
CA LEU A 10 -1.20 -20.66 -23.50
C LEU A 10 -0.30 -20.66 -22.24
N SER A 11 0.35 -21.80 -21.95
CA SER A 11 1.30 -21.92 -20.83
C SER A 11 2.51 -20.98 -20.97
N ILE A 12 3.05 -20.80 -22.18
CA ILE A 12 4.19 -19.90 -22.42
C ILE A 12 3.78 -18.43 -22.23
N VAL A 13 2.58 -18.05 -22.70
CA VAL A 13 2.05 -16.67 -22.54
C VAL A 13 1.72 -16.34 -21.08
N LEU A 14 1.28 -17.32 -20.29
CA LEU A 14 1.04 -17.13 -18.85
C LEU A 14 2.35 -17.06 -18.03
N SER A 15 3.46 -17.57 -18.57
CA SER A 15 4.77 -17.59 -17.90
C SER A 15 5.58 -16.30 -18.09
N SER A 16 5.20 -15.43 -19.03
CA SER A 16 5.90 -14.16 -19.31
C SER A 16 5.47 -13.00 -18.42
N GLN A 17 4.92 -13.28 -17.23
CA GLN A 17 4.68 -12.23 -16.24
C GLN A 17 6.03 -11.82 -15.65
N ASN A 18 6.63 -10.80 -16.25
CA ASN A 18 7.73 -10.06 -15.64
C ASN A 18 7.23 -9.56 -14.28
N VAL A 19 7.78 -10.15 -13.23
CA VAL A 19 7.66 -9.61 -11.87
C VAL A 19 8.52 -8.35 -11.87
N SER A 20 7.94 -7.24 -12.31
CA SER A 20 8.50 -5.93 -11.98
C SER A 20 8.44 -5.85 -10.46
N ALA A 21 9.62 -5.84 -9.82
CA ALA A 21 9.73 -5.46 -8.43
C ALA A 21 9.13 -4.05 -8.35
N VAL A 22 7.88 -3.96 -7.88
CA VAL A 22 7.27 -2.70 -7.54
C VAL A 22 8.21 -2.11 -6.52
N GLU A 23 8.87 -0.99 -6.86
CA GLU A 23 9.51 -0.14 -5.87
C GLU A 23 8.44 0.14 -4.82
N THR A 24 8.49 -0.61 -3.72
CA THR A 24 7.71 -0.29 -2.55
C THR A 24 8.20 1.07 -2.13
N CYS A 25 7.42 2.12 -2.43
CA CYS A 25 7.56 3.45 -1.87
C CYS A 25 7.41 3.33 -0.35
N SER A 26 8.42 2.79 0.31
CA SER A 26 8.48 2.66 1.75
C SER A 26 8.69 4.05 2.30
N ARG A 27 7.86 4.43 3.26
CA ARG A 27 8.04 5.69 3.97
C ARG A 27 9.27 5.60 4.86
N ILE A 28 9.93 6.73 5.05
CA ILE A 28 11.16 6.82 5.85
C ILE A 28 10.87 7.68 7.07
N ALA A 29 11.28 7.21 8.24
CA ALA A 29 11.34 7.99 9.47
C ALA A 29 12.79 8.22 9.86
N ILE A 30 13.11 9.40 10.38
CA ILE A 30 14.43 9.71 10.91
C ILE A 30 14.39 9.59 12.43
N ILE A 31 15.19 8.68 12.97
CA ILE A 31 15.33 8.44 14.41
C ILE A 31 16.81 8.61 14.73
N ASN A 32 17.15 9.61 15.55
CA ASN A 32 18.54 9.87 15.93
C ASN A 32 19.50 9.99 14.72
N TYR A 33 19.11 10.75 13.70
CA TYR A 33 19.87 10.93 12.45
C TYR A 33 20.06 9.66 11.60
N GLN A 34 19.37 8.57 11.92
CA GLN A 34 19.32 7.36 11.10
C GLN A 34 17.97 7.26 10.40
N GLU A 35 18.00 6.93 9.12
CA GLU A 35 16.80 6.65 8.32
C GLU A 35 16.35 5.21 8.59
N VAL A 36 15.10 5.07 9.02
CA VAL A 36 14.44 3.79 9.30
C VAL A 36 13.25 3.67 8.36
N LEU A 37 13.19 2.55 7.64
CA LEU A 37 12.05 2.22 6.79
C LEU A 37 10.85 1.91 7.68
N VAL A 38 9.77 2.67 7.52
CA VAL A 38 8.56 2.52 8.32
C VAL A 38 7.78 1.29 7.89
N ASP A 39 7.72 1.04 6.58
CA ASP A 39 7.01 -0.08 5.99
C ASP A 39 8.02 -1.09 5.43
N SER A 40 8.10 -2.28 6.04
CA SER A 40 9.06 -3.31 5.58
C SER A 40 8.59 -3.98 4.29
N ASN A 41 7.27 -4.07 4.09
CA ASN A 41 6.61 -4.59 2.90
C ASN A 41 5.18 -4.02 2.82
N ALA A 42 4.51 -4.17 1.66
CA ALA A 42 3.11 -3.80 1.46
C ALA A 42 2.14 -4.48 2.45
N SER A 43 2.49 -5.67 2.98
CA SER A 43 1.70 -6.40 3.98
C SER A 43 2.07 -6.07 5.43
N GLU A 44 3.26 -5.49 5.65
CA GLU A 44 3.84 -5.22 6.98
C GLU A 44 4.08 -3.73 7.14
N LYS A 45 2.99 -2.96 7.08
CA LYS A 45 3.00 -1.51 7.25
C LYS A 45 3.33 -1.14 8.71
N GLY A 46 4.15 -0.10 8.91
CA GLY A 46 4.51 0.41 10.23
C GLY A 46 5.44 -0.48 11.07
N GLU A 47 5.86 -1.65 10.57
CA GLU A 47 6.65 -2.63 11.33
C GLU A 47 8.01 -2.09 11.75
N GLY A 48 8.64 -1.24 10.93
CA GLY A 48 9.94 -0.66 11.25
C GLY A 48 9.93 0.30 12.44
N LEU A 49 8.77 0.83 12.82
CA LEU A 49 8.62 1.67 14.01
C LEU A 49 8.26 0.87 15.27
N ARG A 50 7.89 -0.41 15.14
CA ARG A 50 7.34 -1.19 16.25
C ARG A 50 8.31 -1.31 17.41
N TYR A 51 9.57 -1.63 17.12
CA TYR A 51 10.63 -1.73 18.15
C TYR A 51 10.85 -0.41 18.92
N HIS A 52 10.67 0.73 18.25
CA HIS A 52 10.84 2.04 18.87
C HIS A 52 9.62 2.43 19.71
N LEU A 53 8.43 2.23 19.16
CA LEU A 53 7.16 2.63 19.77
C LEU A 53 6.71 1.69 20.89
N GLU A 54 7.20 0.45 20.93
CA GLU A 54 6.89 -0.53 21.99
C GLU A 54 7.30 -0.05 23.39
N LYS A 55 8.24 0.89 23.49
CA LYS A 55 8.66 1.50 24.75
C LYS A 55 7.57 2.33 25.42
N ASP A 56 6.57 2.79 24.66
CA ASP A 56 5.43 3.55 25.18
C ASP A 56 4.12 2.78 24.89
N PRO A 57 3.38 2.34 25.93
CA PRO A 57 2.17 1.55 25.74
C PRO A 57 1.05 2.32 25.02
N VAL A 58 1.02 3.65 25.12
CA VAL A 58 0.03 4.49 24.43
C VAL A 58 0.36 4.58 22.95
N ALA A 59 1.64 4.82 22.62
CA ALA A 59 2.11 4.87 21.25
C ALA A 59 1.96 3.52 20.54
N LYS A 60 2.34 2.43 21.23
CA LYS A 60 2.16 1.05 20.76
C LYS A 60 0.71 0.76 20.40
N LYS A 61 -0.26 1.13 21.24
CA LYS A 61 -1.68 0.91 20.96
C LYS A 61 -2.14 1.57 19.66
N TYR A 62 -1.68 2.79 19.37
CA TYR A 62 -2.01 3.46 18.11
C TYR A 62 -1.34 2.78 16.91
N LEU A 63 -0.12 2.28 17.07
CA LEU A 63 0.56 1.50 16.03
C LEU A 63 -0.17 0.17 15.78
N ASP A 64 -0.55 -0.56 16.82
CA ASP A 64 -1.26 -1.83 16.70
C ASP A 64 -2.60 -1.61 15.97
N ASN A 65 -3.36 -0.57 16.32
CA ASN A 65 -4.57 -0.17 15.59
C ASN A 65 -4.28 0.15 14.11
N TYR A 66 -3.15 0.80 13.81
CA TYR A 66 -2.74 1.06 12.44
C TYR A 66 -2.46 -0.23 11.66
N GLN A 67 -1.72 -1.15 12.27
CA GLN A 67 -1.34 -2.43 11.65
C GLN A 67 -2.56 -3.33 11.42
N GLU A 68 -3.43 -3.46 12.42
CA GLU A 68 -4.67 -4.26 12.34
C GLU A 68 -5.61 -3.76 11.24
N ASN A 69 -5.77 -2.44 11.12
CA ASN A 69 -6.63 -1.85 10.08
C ASN A 69 -5.99 -1.85 8.69
N SER A 70 -4.67 -2.03 8.61
CA SER A 70 -3.93 -2.17 7.35
C SER A 70 -3.87 -3.62 6.85
N ALA A 71 -4.23 -4.60 7.67
CA ALA A 71 -4.27 -6.00 7.27
C ALA A 71 -5.29 -6.25 6.13
N ILE A 72 -5.05 -7.32 5.37
CA ILE A 72 -5.86 -7.69 4.21
C ILE A 72 -7.33 -7.84 4.61
N ARG A 73 -8.18 -6.89 4.20
CA ARG A 73 -9.62 -6.93 4.41
C ARG A 73 -10.29 -7.77 3.32
N TRP A 74 -10.55 -9.04 3.63
CA TRP A 74 -11.26 -9.98 2.77
C TRP A 74 -12.55 -9.46 2.14
N PRO A 75 -13.42 -8.67 2.82
CA PRO A 75 -14.63 -8.14 2.20
C PRO A 75 -14.37 -7.26 0.96
N ASN A 76 -13.31 -6.44 0.98
CA ASN A 76 -12.94 -5.58 -0.15
C ASN A 76 -12.31 -6.40 -1.29
N ALA A 77 -11.54 -7.44 -0.96
CA ALA A 77 -10.98 -8.34 -1.96
C ALA A 77 -12.06 -9.15 -2.71
N ILE A 78 -13.08 -9.62 -1.97
CA ILE A 78 -14.22 -10.35 -2.54
C ILE A 78 -15.05 -9.44 -3.44
N LEU A 79 -15.36 -8.20 -3.00
CA LEU A 79 -16.16 -7.27 -3.80
C LEU A 79 -15.45 -6.89 -5.11
N GLY A 80 -14.13 -6.63 -5.06
CA GLY A 80 -13.33 -6.37 -6.25
C GLY A 80 -13.33 -7.55 -7.23
N THR A 81 -13.10 -8.76 -6.72
CA THR A 81 -13.11 -9.99 -7.54
C THR A 81 -14.48 -10.26 -8.15
N ALA A 82 -15.55 -10.07 -7.38
CA ALA A 82 -16.93 -10.18 -7.86
C ALA A 82 -17.22 -9.13 -8.96
N GLY A 83 -16.81 -7.87 -8.75
CA GLY A 83 -16.96 -6.81 -9.75
C GLY A 83 -16.23 -7.10 -11.06
N THR A 84 -15.00 -7.62 -10.98
CA THR A 84 -14.25 -8.08 -12.16
C THR A 84 -14.93 -9.27 -12.83
N GLY A 85 -15.44 -10.22 -12.04
CA GLY A 85 -16.20 -11.36 -12.56
C GLY A 85 -17.46 -10.93 -13.32
N LEU A 86 -18.20 -9.96 -12.79
CA LEU A 86 -19.37 -9.39 -13.46
C LEU A 86 -19.00 -8.66 -14.76
N LEU A 87 -17.90 -7.90 -14.77
CA LEU A 87 -17.40 -7.29 -16.01
C LEU A 87 -17.07 -8.35 -17.07
N LEU A 88 -16.31 -9.38 -16.71
CA LEU A 88 -15.96 -10.47 -17.61
C LEU A 88 -17.21 -11.17 -18.13
N PHE A 89 -18.16 -11.48 -17.25
CA PHE A 89 -19.44 -12.09 -17.66
C PHE A 89 -20.24 -11.18 -18.60
N GLY A 90 -20.27 -9.88 -18.33
CA GLY A 90 -20.88 -8.88 -19.19
C GLY A 90 -20.26 -8.80 -20.59
N PHE A 91 -18.96 -9.07 -20.74
CA PHE A 91 -18.32 -9.14 -22.05
C PHE A 91 -18.69 -10.40 -22.86
N PHE A 92 -18.95 -11.52 -22.18
CA PHE A 92 -19.26 -12.79 -22.85
C PHE A 92 -20.75 -13.07 -23.04
N THR A 93 -21.64 -12.34 -22.35
CA THR A 93 -23.08 -12.53 -22.52
C THR A 93 -23.60 -11.95 -23.85
N THR A 94 -24.48 -12.69 -24.51
CA THR A 94 -25.05 -12.36 -25.82
C THR A 94 -26.31 -11.50 -25.72
N ASN A 95 -26.94 -11.42 -24.54
CA ASN A 95 -28.11 -10.57 -24.31
C ASN A 95 -27.67 -9.13 -24.08
N SER A 96 -28.15 -8.19 -24.91
CA SER A 96 -27.76 -6.77 -24.87
C SER A 96 -28.16 -6.06 -23.57
N GLN A 97 -29.34 -6.40 -23.03
CA GLN A 97 -29.85 -5.76 -21.82
C GLN A 97 -29.08 -6.24 -20.58
N ASP A 98 -28.90 -7.56 -20.46
CA ASP A 98 -28.14 -8.14 -19.36
C ASP A 98 -26.65 -7.74 -19.42
N ARG A 99 -26.08 -7.68 -20.64
CA ARG A 99 -24.72 -7.18 -20.88
C ARG A 99 -24.48 -5.82 -20.25
N GLN A 100 -25.36 -4.86 -20.53
CA GLN A 100 -25.20 -3.50 -20.02
C GLN A 100 -25.31 -3.47 -18.50
N VAL A 101 -26.22 -4.25 -17.92
CA VAL A 101 -26.38 -4.36 -16.46
C VAL A 101 -25.12 -4.94 -15.81
N TYR A 102 -24.57 -6.04 -16.34
CA TYR A 102 -23.35 -6.65 -15.79
C TYR A 102 -22.12 -5.77 -15.93
N LEU A 103 -21.98 -5.06 -17.05
CA LEU A 103 -20.85 -4.16 -17.25
C LEU A 103 -20.90 -2.96 -16.31
N ILE A 104 -22.07 -2.31 -16.17
CA ILE A 104 -22.24 -1.15 -15.28
C ILE A 104 -22.09 -1.57 -13.83
N SER A 105 -22.73 -2.66 -13.41
CA SER A 105 -22.66 -3.14 -12.02
C SER A 105 -21.25 -3.61 -11.64
N GLY A 106 -20.55 -4.31 -12.54
CA GLY A 106 -19.16 -4.70 -12.31
C GLY A 106 -18.21 -3.51 -12.20
N ALA A 107 -18.34 -2.53 -13.09
CA ALA A 107 -17.55 -1.29 -13.02
C ALA A 107 -17.84 -0.49 -11.74
N ALA A 108 -19.12 -0.32 -11.38
CA ALA A 108 -19.53 0.37 -10.18
C ALA A 108 -19.01 -0.32 -8.90
N ALA A 109 -19.09 -1.66 -8.84
CA ALA A 109 -18.58 -2.43 -7.71
C ALA A 109 -17.07 -2.24 -7.52
N ILE A 110 -16.29 -2.25 -8.60
CA ILE A 110 -14.84 -2.00 -8.55
C ILE A 110 -14.55 -0.57 -8.06
N LEU A 111 -15.27 0.43 -8.59
CA LEU A 111 -15.10 1.83 -8.19
C LEU A 111 -15.44 2.05 -6.71
N ILE A 112 -16.57 1.51 -6.25
CA ILE A 112 -16.98 1.60 -4.84
C ILE A 112 -15.93 0.91 -3.96
N ASN A 113 -15.47 -0.28 -4.34
CA ASN A 113 -14.46 -1.00 -3.60
C ASN A 113 -13.15 -0.20 -3.48
N PHE A 114 -12.71 0.40 -4.59
CA PHE A 114 -11.52 1.26 -4.61
C PHE A 114 -11.67 2.47 -3.70
N LEU A 115 -12.81 3.18 -3.77
CA LEU A 115 -13.05 4.35 -2.94
C LEU A 115 -13.09 3.98 -1.45
N VAL A 116 -13.81 2.93 -1.08
CA VAL A 116 -13.88 2.46 0.30
C VAL A 116 -12.49 2.07 0.82
N ALA A 117 -11.72 1.31 0.02
CA ALA A 117 -10.36 0.94 0.39
C ALA A 117 -9.47 2.16 0.62
N ARG A 118 -9.51 3.15 -0.30
CA ARG A 118 -8.75 4.39 -0.18
C ARG A 118 -9.18 5.25 1.01
N THR A 119 -10.47 5.40 1.25
CA THR A 119 -10.98 6.19 2.39
C THR A 119 -10.55 5.56 3.72
N LEU A 120 -10.61 4.23 3.84
CA LEU A 120 -10.17 3.53 5.04
C LEU A 120 -8.65 3.65 5.24
N GLU A 121 -7.86 3.50 4.17
CA GLU A 121 -6.41 3.68 4.21
C GLU A 121 -6.04 5.08 4.73
N VAL A 122 -6.61 6.14 4.13
CA VAL A 122 -6.35 7.53 4.54
C VAL A 122 -6.82 7.79 5.97
N SER A 123 -7.98 7.28 6.37
CA SER A 123 -8.46 7.43 7.74
C SER A 123 -7.55 6.72 8.74
N ASN A 124 -6.92 5.61 8.35
CA ASN A 124 -6.05 4.83 9.21
C ASN A 124 -4.69 5.51 9.43
N GLU A 125 -4.19 6.30 8.48
CA GLU A 125 -2.92 7.04 8.61
C GLU A 125 -2.89 7.97 9.84
N VAL A 126 -4.05 8.43 10.30
CA VAL A 126 -4.17 9.20 11.54
C VAL A 126 -3.65 8.42 12.75
N ASN A 127 -3.81 7.10 12.79
CA ASN A 127 -3.30 6.26 13.87
C ASN A 127 -1.77 6.22 13.88
N LEU A 128 -1.13 6.11 12.71
CA LEU A 128 0.32 6.10 12.59
C LEU A 128 0.92 7.44 13.05
N THR A 129 0.35 8.57 12.61
CA THR A 129 0.78 9.89 13.04
C THR A 129 0.63 10.08 14.55
N ARG A 130 -0.50 9.67 15.12
CA ARG A 130 -0.73 9.73 16.58
C ARG A 130 0.23 8.85 17.37
N ALA A 131 0.59 7.68 16.85
CA ALA A 131 1.57 6.80 17.50
C ALA A 131 2.92 7.51 17.64
N VAL A 132 3.40 8.14 16.56
CA VAL A 132 4.65 8.91 16.56
C VAL A 132 4.57 10.13 17.48
N GLU A 133 3.46 10.88 17.45
CA GLU A 133 3.25 12.05 18.30
C GLU A 133 3.27 11.71 19.80
N GLU A 134 2.54 10.67 20.22
CA GLU A 134 2.49 10.26 21.62
C GLU A 134 3.85 9.79 22.14
N TYR A 135 4.60 9.02 21.34
CA TYR A 135 5.96 8.64 21.68
C TYR A 135 6.87 9.86 21.84
N ASN A 136 6.82 10.81 20.89
CA ASN A 136 7.66 12.01 20.87
C ASN A 136 7.39 12.98 22.03
N LYS A 137 6.21 12.91 22.67
CA LYS A 137 5.89 13.73 23.85
C LYS A 137 6.66 13.30 25.09
N ARG A 138 7.00 12.02 25.20
CA ARG A 138 7.48 11.40 26.46
C ARG A 138 8.85 10.75 26.33
N ASN A 139 9.29 10.46 25.11
CA ASN A 139 10.51 9.70 24.86
C ASN A 139 11.49 10.45 23.94
N LEU A 140 12.77 10.14 24.15
CA LEU A 140 13.87 10.50 23.26
C LEU A 140 14.57 9.20 22.83
N PRO A 141 15.18 9.15 21.62
CA PRO A 141 15.23 10.20 20.60
C PRO A 141 13.88 10.40 19.90
N LYS A 142 13.62 11.62 19.40
CA LYS A 142 12.39 11.91 18.65
C LYS A 142 12.42 11.22 17.28
N ILE A 143 11.26 10.73 16.87
CA ILE A 143 10.99 10.14 15.57
C ILE A 143 10.43 11.24 14.67
N TYR A 144 11.15 11.58 13.60
CA TYR A 144 10.67 12.50 12.59
C TYR A 144 10.12 11.71 11.41
N PHE A 145 8.80 11.70 11.28
CA PHE A 145 8.10 10.99 10.22
C PHE A 145 7.39 12.02 9.34
N ASN A 146 7.67 12.00 8.03
CA ASN A 146 6.93 12.80 7.06
C ASN A 146 6.06 11.86 6.21
N PRO A 147 4.73 11.86 6.38
CA PRO A 147 3.83 11.01 5.62
C PRO A 147 3.68 11.45 4.15
N ASP A 148 4.05 12.69 3.83
CA ASP A 148 3.98 13.22 2.48
C ASP A 148 5.25 12.86 1.71
N ASN A 149 5.11 11.91 0.79
CA ASN A 149 6.11 11.52 -0.21
C ASN A 149 6.34 12.61 -1.27
N ASN A 150 6.38 13.89 -0.89
CA ASN A 150 6.98 14.93 -1.72
C ASN A 150 8.49 14.73 -1.69
N LEU A 151 8.96 13.74 -2.45
CA LEU A 151 10.33 13.61 -2.94
C LEU A 151 10.61 14.73 -3.95
N GLN A 152 10.58 15.97 -3.48
CA GLN A 152 11.55 16.97 -3.89
C GLN A 152 12.31 17.29 -2.61
N GLY A 153 13.60 16.93 -2.59
CA GLY A 153 14.47 16.99 -1.43
C GLY A 153 14.65 18.41 -0.89
N SER A 154 13.71 18.87 -0.09
CA SER A 154 13.80 20.12 0.68
C SER A 154 13.39 19.86 2.13
N THR A 155 14.12 18.95 2.78
CA THR A 155 14.33 19.05 4.21
C THR A 155 15.05 20.38 4.48
N SER A 156 14.28 21.38 4.88
CA SER A 156 14.77 22.66 5.39
C SER A 156 15.46 22.41 6.73
N PHE A 157 16.76 22.13 6.67
CA PHE A 157 17.64 22.18 7.83
C PHE A 157 18.21 23.61 7.90
N PRO A 158 18.09 24.33 9.03
CA PRO A 158 18.79 25.59 9.24
C PRO A 158 20.26 25.27 9.51
N GLY A 159 21.02 24.99 8.45
CA GLY A 159 22.43 24.63 8.55
C GLY A 159 22.96 24.04 7.26
N PHE A 160 23.83 24.80 6.61
CA PHE A 160 24.75 24.48 5.51
C PHE A 160 24.73 23.03 4.95
N LYS A 161 24.38 22.87 3.66
CA LYS A 161 24.43 21.57 2.94
C LYS A 161 25.50 21.59 1.84
N ILE A 162 26.45 20.67 1.93
CA ILE A 162 27.25 20.18 0.80
C ILE A 162 26.54 18.90 0.35
N GLY A 163 25.89 18.94 -0.81
CA GLY A 163 25.11 17.82 -1.34
C GLY A 163 25.98 16.87 -2.15
N LEU A 164 26.08 15.62 -1.74
CA LEU A 164 26.46 14.53 -2.63
C LEU A 164 25.17 13.86 -3.11
N ALA A 165 24.85 14.04 -4.38
CA ALA A 165 23.81 13.26 -5.04
C ALA A 165 24.26 11.80 -5.07
N LYS A 166 23.47 10.92 -4.45
CA LYS A 166 23.72 9.48 -4.45
C LYS A 166 22.71 8.83 -5.38
N ASP A 167 23.15 8.53 -6.60
CA ASP A 167 22.47 7.59 -7.48
C ASP A 167 22.86 6.18 -7.06
N TRP A 168 21.88 5.34 -6.75
CA TRP A 168 22.08 3.92 -6.58
C TRP A 168 21.78 3.24 -7.92
N SER A 169 22.75 2.49 -8.45
CA SER A 169 22.54 1.55 -9.56
C SER A 169 22.50 0.12 -8.99
N PHE A 170 21.47 -0.65 -9.34
CA PHE A 170 21.45 -2.11 -9.16
C PHE A 170 21.94 -2.79 -10.44
#